data_AF-A0A381ZXC7-F1
#
_entry.id   AF-A0A381ZXC7-F1
#
_cell.length_a   1.000
_cell.length_b   1.000
_cell.length_c   1.000
_cell.angle_alpha   90.00
_cell.angle_beta   90.00
_cell.angle_gamma   90.00
#
_symmetry.space_group_name_H-M   'P 1'
#
loop_
_entity.id
_entity.type
_entity.pdbx_description
1 polymer ?
#
loop_
_entity_poly.entity_id
_entity_poly.type
_entity_poly.pdbx_seq_one_letter_code
_entity_poly.pdbx_strand_id
1 'polypeptide(L)'
;MRVAILGSTILALEHAHNTFDKNPSARVTVYTEDAEVGFPEVPVSEELVLSEVMDSIPSNWHSSIPEGIDWNTPSTSANSWLSKSMAIRLASRGGRFLLRTTILNIDEDRQEVSFRGGGVVSSGVEPYDELQDFR
;
A
#
# COMPACT_ATOMS: atom_id res chain seq x y z
N MET A 1 0.33 -1.72 -18.51
CA MET A 1 -0.46 -1.01 -17.51
C MET A 1 0.43 -0.65 -16.33
N ARG A 2 0.70 0.64 -16.16
CA ARG A 2 1.41 1.26 -15.04
C ARG A 2 0.34 1.85 -14.12
N VAL A 3 0.28 1.38 -12.88
CA VAL A 3 -0.70 1.86 -11.90
C VAL A 3 0.06 2.60 -10.81
N ALA A 4 -0.25 3.88 -10.65
CA ALA A 4 0.24 4.71 -9.56
C ALA A 4 -0.79 4.74 -8.44
N ILE A 5 -0.39 4.37 -7.23
CA ILE A 5 -1.24 4.39 -6.04
C ILE A 5 -0.60 5.34 -5.05
N LEU A 6 -1.32 6.37 -4.62
CA LEU A 6 -0.83 7.33 -3.63
C LEU A 6 -1.42 6.97 -2.27
N GLY A 7 -0.57 6.82 -1.26
CA GLY A 7 -0.96 6.34 0.06
C GLY A 7 -0.85 4.82 0.21
N SER A 8 -0.84 4.36 1.46
CA SER A 8 -0.64 2.96 1.83
C SER A 8 -1.64 2.44 2.86
N THR A 9 -2.87 2.97 2.80
CA THR A 9 -4.01 2.46 3.59
C THR A 9 -4.36 1.02 3.17
N ILE A 10 -5.14 0.31 3.99
CA ILE A 10 -5.62 -1.04 3.64
C ILE A 10 -6.35 -1.03 2.28
N LEU A 11 -7.21 -0.03 2.04
CA LEU A 11 -7.91 0.13 0.75
C LEU A 11 -6.94 0.28 -0.43
N ALA A 12 -5.85 1.03 -0.25
CA ALA A 12 -4.81 1.18 -1.28
C ALA A 12 -4.14 -0.17 -1.57
N LEU A 13 -3.85 -0.97 -0.54
CA LEU A 13 -3.25 -2.30 -0.67
C LEU A 13 -4.22 -3.30 -1.31
N GLU A 14 -5.49 -3.29 -0.93
CA GLU A 14 -6.55 -4.08 -1.57
C GLU A 14 -6.68 -3.74 -3.06
N HIS A 15 -6.69 -2.46 -3.41
CA HIS A 15 -6.72 -2.03 -4.81
C HIS A 15 -5.51 -2.55 -5.58
N ALA A 16 -4.31 -2.46 -4.99
CA ALA A 16 -3.08 -2.97 -5.60
C ALA A 16 -3.12 -4.49 -5.83
N HIS A 17 -3.61 -5.27 -4.85
CA HIS A 17 -3.75 -6.71 -4.98
C HIS A 17 -4.79 -7.10 -6.04
N ASN A 18 -5.94 -6.43 -6.05
CA ASN A 18 -6.96 -6.61 -7.09
C ASN A 18 -6.39 -6.34 -8.49
N THR A 19 -5.56 -5.31 -8.64
CA THR A 19 -4.90 -5.00 -9.91
C THR A 19 -4.03 -6.16 -10.38
N PHE A 20 -3.26 -6.78 -9.49
CA PHE A 20 -2.48 -7.96 -9.83
C PHE A 20 -3.33 -9.21 -10.09
N ASP A 21 -4.46 -9.38 -9.40
CA ASP A 21 -5.38 -10.49 -9.65
C ASP A 21 -6.00 -10.39 -11.05
N LYS A 22 -6.35 -9.18 -11.49
CA LYS A 22 -6.90 -8.91 -12.84
C LYS A 22 -5.83 -8.93 -13.92
N ASN A 23 -4.65 -8.40 -13.63
CA ASN A 23 -3.54 -8.29 -14.56
C ASN A 23 -2.19 -8.54 -13.85
N PRO A 24 -1.71 -9.79 -13.82
CA PRO A 24 -0.45 -10.15 -13.17
C PRO A 24 0.79 -9.45 -13.74
N SER A 25 0.71 -8.93 -14.97
CA SER A 25 1.80 -8.22 -15.65
C SER A 25 1.75 -6.70 -15.44
N ALA A 26 0.81 -6.19 -14.63
CA ALA A 26 0.74 -4.78 -14.29
C ALA A 26 1.98 -4.33 -13.51
N ARG A 27 2.36 -3.07 -13.70
CA ARG A 27 3.44 -2.42 -12.94
C ARG A 27 2.81 -1.51 -11.90
N VAL A 28 2.62 -2.01 -10.70
CA VAL A 28 2.01 -1.26 -9.59
C VAL A 28 3.10 -0.57 -8.77
N THR A 29 2.98 0.75 -8.61
CA THR A 29 3.85 1.54 -7.74
C THR A 29 3.01 2.24 -6.68
N VAL A 30 3.31 1.98 -5.41
CA VAL A 30 2.72 2.62 -4.25
C VAL A 30 3.67 3.71 -3.75
N TYR A 31 3.20 4.95 -3.72
CA TYR A 31 3.91 6.10 -3.21
C TYR A 31 3.37 6.41 -1.81
N THR A 32 4.25 6.46 -0.80
CA THR A 32 3.83 6.80 0.55
C THR A 32 4.87 7.65 1.25
N GLU A 33 4.39 8.59 2.06
CA GLU A 33 5.23 9.42 2.92
C GLU A 33 5.75 8.63 4.12
N ASP A 34 5.11 7.51 4.45
CA ASP A 34 5.52 6.63 5.54
C ASP A 34 6.92 6.06 5.31
N ALA A 35 7.67 5.95 6.41
CA ALA A 35 8.93 5.22 6.43
C ALA A 35 8.70 3.70 6.31
N GLU A 36 7.54 3.22 6.76
CA GLU A 36 7.19 1.81 6.77
C GLU A 36 5.67 1.64 6.70
N VAL A 37 5.18 0.88 5.71
CA VAL A 37 3.75 0.57 5.59
C VAL A 37 3.30 -0.29 6.75
N GLY A 38 2.17 0.08 7.36
CA GLY A 38 1.61 -0.53 8.56
C GLY A 38 2.07 0.16 9.86
N PHE A 39 3.16 0.92 9.84
CA PHE A 39 3.69 1.64 10.99
C PHE A 39 3.96 3.11 10.63
N PRO A 40 2.91 3.88 10.29
CA PRO A 40 3.04 5.28 9.92
C PRO A 40 3.58 6.14 11.07
N GLU A 41 4.21 7.27 10.74
CA GLU A 41 4.68 8.24 11.74
C GLU A 41 3.50 8.87 12.51
N VAL A 42 2.37 9.06 11.83
CA VAL A 42 1.10 9.44 12.46
C VAL A 42 0.37 8.17 12.88
N PRO A 43 0.05 7.97 14.18
CA PRO A 43 -0.58 6.75 14.65
C PRO A 43 -1.91 6.46 13.96
N VAL A 44 -2.13 5.18 13.61
CA VAL A 44 -3.42 4.69 13.12
C VAL A 44 -4.45 4.80 14.25
N SER A 45 -5.55 5.49 14.01
CA SER A 45 -6.68 5.60 14.95
C SER A 45 -7.73 4.52 14.75
N GLU A 46 -7.73 3.85 13.60
CA GLU A 46 -8.70 2.82 13.24
C GLU A 46 -8.34 1.48 13.90
N GLU A 47 -9.24 1.00 14.75
CA GLU A 47 -9.19 -0.35 15.29
C GLU A 47 -9.91 -1.32 14.35
N LEU A 48 -9.40 -2.55 14.25
CA LEU A 48 -10.11 -3.63 13.58
C LEU A 48 -10.09 -4.92 14.42
N VAL A 49 -11.09 -5.77 14.20
CA VAL A 49 -11.12 -7.15 14.66
C VAL A 49 -10.58 -8.01 13.53
N LEU A 50 -9.41 -8.62 13.71
CA LEU A 50 -8.71 -9.30 12.63
C LEU A 50 -9.52 -10.47 12.08
N SER A 51 -10.16 -11.27 12.94
CA SER A 51 -10.97 -12.41 12.51
C SER A 51 -12.13 -12.00 11.58
N GLU A 52 -12.78 -10.86 11.82
CA GLU A 52 -13.86 -10.35 10.97
C GLU A 52 -13.36 -9.92 9.59
N VAL A 53 -12.18 -9.30 9.53
CA VAL A 53 -11.60 -8.79 8.28
C VAL A 53 -10.95 -9.91 7.46
N MET A 54 -10.36 -10.91 8.11
CA MET A 54 -9.69 -12.02 7.44
C MET A 54 -10.66 -12.91 6.63
N ASP A 55 -11.96 -12.89 6.94
CA ASP A 55 -12.98 -13.58 6.14
C ASP A 55 -13.21 -12.93 4.78
N SER A 56 -12.91 -11.63 4.62
CA SER A 56 -13.09 -10.89 3.36
C SER A 56 -11.80 -10.74 2.55
N ILE A 57 -10.64 -10.84 3.19
CA ILE A 57 -9.34 -10.71 2.51
C ILE A 57 -8.89 -12.06 1.95
N PRO A 58 -8.62 -12.17 0.63
CA PRO A 58 -8.08 -13.39 0.05
C PRO A 58 -6.76 -13.81 0.70
N SER A 59 -6.61 -15.09 0.99
CA SER A 59 -5.44 -15.64 1.69
C SER A 59 -4.10 -15.42 0.96
N ASN A 60 -4.14 -15.15 -0.35
CA ASN A 60 -2.97 -14.80 -1.16
C ASN A 60 -2.60 -13.31 -1.12
N TRP A 61 -3.34 -12.46 -0.41
CA TRP A 61 -3.12 -11.01 -0.30
C TRP A 61 -2.35 -10.61 0.96
N HIS A 62 -2.19 -11.49 1.94
CA HIS A 62 -1.38 -11.20 3.11
C HIS A 62 -0.30 -12.28 3.30
N SER A 63 0.69 -11.94 4.11
CA SER A 63 1.72 -12.87 4.62
C SER A 63 1.33 -13.37 6.02
N SER A 64 2.30 -13.88 6.78
CA SER A 64 2.09 -14.26 8.19
C SER A 64 1.82 -13.05 9.07
N ILE A 65 0.84 -13.16 9.96
CA ILE A 65 0.61 -12.21 11.06
C ILE A 65 1.27 -12.80 12.33
N PRO A 66 2.00 -12.02 13.14
CA PRO A 66 2.65 -12.54 14.34
C PRO A 66 1.66 -13.15 15.35
N GLU A 67 2.08 -14.22 16.04
CA GLU A 67 1.24 -14.94 17.03
C GLU A 67 0.79 -14.06 18.21
N GLY A 68 1.53 -12.99 18.51
CA GLY A 68 1.21 -12.06 19.60
C GLY A 68 0.07 -11.07 19.29
N ILE A 69 -0.50 -11.10 18.09
CA ILE A 69 -1.62 -10.24 17.71
C ILE A 69 -2.93 -10.93 18.07
N ASP A 70 -3.77 -10.26 18.85
CA ASP A 70 -5.12 -10.74 19.17
C ASP A 70 -6.00 -10.63 17.92
N TRP A 71 -6.74 -11.70 17.62
CA TRP A 71 -7.60 -11.78 16.46
C TRP A 71 -9.02 -11.29 16.71
N ASN A 72 -9.48 -11.30 17.97
CA ASN A 72 -10.89 -11.17 18.30
C ASN A 72 -11.23 -9.89 19.08
N THR A 73 -10.22 -9.09 19.42
CA THR A 73 -10.40 -7.80 20.10
C THR A 73 -10.06 -6.66 19.14
N PRO A 74 -10.89 -5.60 19.04
CA PRO A 74 -10.55 -4.41 18.25
C PRO A 74 -9.19 -3.86 18.65
N SER A 75 -8.31 -3.65 17.67
CA SER A 75 -6.96 -3.17 17.93
C SER A 75 -6.36 -2.41 16.75
N THR A 76 -5.73 -1.26 17.04
CA THR A 76 -4.89 -0.54 16.08
C THR A 76 -3.62 -1.33 15.74
N SER A 77 -3.13 -2.17 16.66
CA SER A 77 -2.00 -3.06 16.39
C SER A 77 -2.38 -4.16 15.39
N ALA A 78 -3.60 -4.71 15.48
CA ALA A 78 -4.10 -5.64 14.48
C ALA A 78 -4.18 -4.97 13.09
N ASN A 79 -4.66 -3.72 13.03
CA ASN A 79 -4.67 -2.91 11.80
C ASN A 79 -3.26 -2.74 11.20
N SER A 80 -2.32 -2.25 12.01
CA SER A 80 -0.92 -2.08 11.61
C SER A 80 -0.30 -3.37 11.06
N TRP A 81 -0.49 -4.50 11.75
CA TRP A 81 0.09 -5.78 11.32
C TRP A 81 -0.59 -6.38 10.10
N LEU A 82 -1.90 -6.17 9.92
CA LEU A 82 -2.59 -6.57 8.69
C LEU A 82 -2.06 -5.76 7.50
N SER A 83 -2.01 -4.43 7.61
CA SER A 83 -1.46 -3.55 6.58
C SER A 83 -0.01 -3.93 6.24
N LYS A 84 0.84 -4.15 7.25
CA LYS A 84 2.21 -4.62 7.06
C LYS A 84 2.27 -5.95 6.30
N SER A 85 1.43 -6.90 6.71
CA SER A 85 1.39 -8.24 6.12
C SER A 85 0.94 -8.21 4.66
N MET A 86 -0.04 -7.37 4.32
CA MET A 86 -0.47 -7.13 2.95
C MET A 86 0.63 -6.47 2.11
N ALA A 87 1.30 -5.45 2.65
CA ALA A 87 2.40 -4.79 1.95
C ALA A 87 3.56 -5.73 1.62
N ILE A 88 3.96 -6.61 2.56
CA ILE A 88 4.97 -7.66 2.32
C ILE A 88 4.54 -8.58 1.19
N ARG A 89 3.28 -9.02 1.21
CA ARG A 89 2.75 -9.90 0.17
C ARG A 89 2.68 -9.19 -1.18
N LEU A 90 2.28 -7.92 -1.22
CA LEU A 90 2.23 -7.11 -2.43
C LEU A 90 3.62 -6.94 -3.05
N ALA A 91 4.63 -6.65 -2.24
CA ALA A 91 6.02 -6.56 -2.69
C ALA A 91 6.50 -7.90 -3.28
N SER A 92 6.13 -9.02 -2.64
CA SER A 92 6.46 -10.36 -3.13
C SER A 92 5.78 -10.70 -4.46
N ARG A 93 4.64 -10.06 -4.77
CA ARG A 93 3.93 -10.17 -6.06
C ARG A 93 4.50 -9.23 -7.13
N GLY A 94 5.53 -8.44 -6.82
CA GLY A 94 6.16 -7.50 -7.75
C GLY A 94 5.70 -6.05 -7.60
N GLY A 95 4.89 -5.73 -6.58
CA GLY A 95 4.54 -4.35 -6.26
C GLY A 95 5.76 -3.56 -5.82
N ARG A 96 5.92 -2.34 -6.33
CA ARG A 96 7.02 -1.44 -5.95
C ARG A 96 6.52 -0.42 -4.93
N PHE A 97 7.27 -0.22 -3.85
CA PHE A 97 7.02 0.83 -2.88
C PHE A 97 8.08 1.93 -2.99
N LEU A 98 7.63 3.18 -3.11
CA LEU A 98 8.45 4.35 -2.91
C LEU A 98 8.08 4.96 -1.56
N LEU A 99 8.83 4.54 -0.53
CA LEU A 99 8.68 4.98 0.86
C LEU A 99 9.31 6.36 1.05
N ARG A 100 8.91 7.08 2.11
CA ARG A 100 9.35 8.47 2.38
C ARG A 100 9.28 9.35 1.13
N THR A 101 8.20 9.22 0.36
CA THR A 101 8.03 9.86 -0.93
C THR A 101 6.77 10.70 -0.97
N THR A 102 6.96 12.00 -1.19
CA THR A 102 5.90 13.00 -1.33
C THR A 102 5.65 13.28 -2.80
N ILE A 103 4.39 13.28 -3.21
CA ILE A 103 3.97 13.71 -4.54
C ILE A 103 3.99 15.23 -4.61
N LEU A 104 4.65 15.78 -5.64
CA LEU A 104 4.77 17.22 -5.86
C LEU A 104 3.70 17.76 -6.81
N ASN A 105 3.39 17.01 -7.87
CA ASN A 105 2.40 17.38 -8.89
C ASN A 105 1.90 16.13 -9.63
N ILE A 106 0.63 16.17 -10.05
CA ILE A 106 0.01 15.21 -10.96
C ILE A 106 -0.35 15.99 -12.23
N ASP A 107 0.28 15.64 -13.35
CA ASP A 107 -0.01 16.21 -14.67
C ASP A 107 -0.94 15.25 -15.40
N GLU A 108 -2.24 15.52 -15.37
CA GLU A 108 -3.27 14.66 -15.98
C GLU A 108 -3.20 14.67 -17.51
N ASP A 109 -2.83 15.81 -18.12
CA ASP A 109 -2.71 15.95 -19.57
C ASP A 109 -1.59 15.07 -20.13
N ARG A 110 -0.49 14.94 -19.38
CA ARG A 110 0.66 14.10 -19.73
C ARG A 110 0.63 12.72 -19.10
N GLN A 111 -0.31 12.48 -18.18
CA GLN A 111 -0.40 11.28 -17.34
C GLN A 111 0.90 10.98 -16.59
N GLU A 112 1.44 12.00 -15.91
CA GLU A 112 2.71 11.93 -15.19
C GLU A 112 2.55 12.33 -13.72
N VAL A 113 3.23 11.61 -12.83
CA VAL A 113 3.37 11.98 -11.42
C VAL A 113 4.79 12.42 -11.15
N SER A 114 4.96 13.59 -10.54
CA SER A 114 6.25 14.07 -10.06
C SER A 114 6.35 13.91 -8.56
N PHE A 115 7.51 13.47 -8.07
CA PHE A 115 7.70 13.15 -6.66
C PHE A 115 9.09 13.50 -6.16
N ARG A 116 9.20 13.59 -4.84
CA ARG A 116 10.46 13.70 -4.10
C ARG A 116 10.49 12.60 -3.04
N GLY A 117 11.53 11.78 -3.07
CA GLY A 117 11.70 10.62 -2.21
C GLY A 117 12.92 10.70 -1.31
N GLY A 118 12.89 10.00 -0.18
CA GLY A 118 14.03 9.78 0.70
C GLY A 118 14.85 8.51 0.40
N GLY A 119 14.47 7.75 -0.63
CA GLY A 119 15.11 6.49 -1.02
C GLY A 119 16.19 6.63 -2.10
N VAL A 120 16.54 5.51 -2.73
CA VAL A 120 17.54 5.44 -3.84
C VAL A 120 17.18 6.39 -4.99
N VAL A 121 15.87 6.57 -5.24
CA VAL A 121 15.36 7.59 -6.16
C VAL A 121 14.94 8.81 -5.33
N SER A 122 15.77 9.85 -5.36
CA SER A 122 15.55 11.07 -4.57
C SER A 122 14.43 11.95 -5.11
N SER A 123 14.15 11.86 -6.40
CA SER A 123 13.07 12.57 -7.09
C SER A 123 12.91 12.05 -8.50
N GLY A 124 11.73 12.22 -9.08
CA GLY A 124 11.50 11.82 -10.47
C GLY A 124 10.17 12.30 -11.01
N VAL A 125 9.98 12.04 -12.30
CA VAL A 125 8.70 12.12 -12.99
C VAL A 125 8.46 10.75 -13.59
N GLU A 126 7.34 10.11 -13.24
CA GLU A 126 6.98 8.79 -13.74
C GLU A 126 5.61 8.82 -14.42
N PRO A 127 5.47 8.24 -15.63
CA PRO A 127 4.19 8.13 -16.30
C PRO A 127 3.32 7.03 -15.69
N TYR A 128 2.00 7.24 -15.71
CA TYR A 128 1.01 6.26 -15.30
C TYR A 128 -0.04 6.02 -16.39
N ASP A 129 -0.63 4.83 -16.41
CA ASP A 129 -1.82 4.52 -17.22
C ASP A 129 -3.09 4.70 -16.37
N GLU A 130 -3.00 4.41 -15.06
CA GLU A 130 -4.05 4.60 -14.05
C GLU A 130 -3.44 5.20 -12.78
N LEU A 131 -4.13 6.14 -12.13
CA LEU A 131 -3.75 6.73 -10.85
C LEU A 131 -4.94 6.69 -9.88
N GLN A 132 -4.68 6.24 -8.65
CA GLN A 132 -5.65 6.27 -7.55
C GLN A 132 -5.00 6.93 -6.32
N ASP A 133 -5.72 7.85 -5.68
CA ASP A 133 -5.23 8.59 -4.51
C ASP A 133 -6.00 8.17 -3.25
N PHE A 134 -5.26 7.67 -2.25
CA PHE A 134 -5.74 7.15 -0.97
C PHE A 134 -5.04 7.81 0.23
N ARG A 135 -4.40 8.95 0.03
CA ARG A 135 -3.76 9.73 1.11
C ARG A 135 -4.77 10.42 2.01
#